data_AF-A0A1G7JF81-F1
#
_entry.id   AF-A0A1G7JF81-F1
#
_cell.length_a   1.000
_cell.length_b   1.000
_cell.length_c   1.000
_cell.angle_alpha   90.00
_cell.angle_beta   90.00
_cell.angle_gamma   90.00
#
_symmetry.space_group_name_H-M   'P 1'
#
loop_
_entity.id
_entity.type
_entity.pdbx_description
1 polymer ?
#
loop_
_entity_poly.entity_id
_entity_poly.type
_entity_poly.pdbx_seq_one_letter_code
_entity_poly.pdbx_strand_id
1 'polypeptide(L)'
;MATVNFLYRSKRPQAPLNIRLLFRVDKDDYVIGSKTKLIVEKTYWKKKHSTNSKVPLIRNKQVEVNSELQRIENHVLNALQKTDLSVVDKKWLTQQINEYYNPPKARNTPNGTVTYWMDKIVEDAHLRENAKGGIGIGKSRINSYNRLKKLFLEFQGDNTFQVKDIDKLKFESFKKWLLGKKTYSPTYVYKKVADLKTVCIEARANGVLTSPELNDIKTKTISAYDDDMDVIVLTNSDIDKIEKAHLIKDAHINARKWLILACYTGQRGQALTKRIIAENFHRYGENYIIQIKQIKGNKKVTIPVLPKVREIYESGLPYTVSTQKLNKHFKEVGEIANVNNLVMGRKQDKNTKRGVKKLRPKYEYISTHIGRRTFASNHYGQLPTAIIMKVTGHSKESTLLTYINKADDTHVDVFFDYYNTLPSEEIRQSSLKVIKNDTAS
;
A
#
# COMPACT_ATOMS: atom_id res chain seq x y z
N MET A 1 7.17 -50.63 8.81
CA MET A 1 5.81 -50.07 8.68
C MET A 1 5.24 -49.90 10.08
N ALA A 2 4.61 -48.77 10.38
CA ALA A 2 4.08 -48.52 11.72
C ALA A 2 2.68 -49.13 11.88
N THR A 3 2.33 -49.58 13.09
CA THR A 3 1.04 -50.23 13.38
C THR A 3 0.50 -49.74 14.72
N VAL A 4 -0.81 -49.49 14.77
CA VAL A 4 -1.53 -49.09 15.98
C VAL A 4 -2.40 -50.25 16.47
N ASN A 5 -2.33 -50.55 17.76
CA ASN A 5 -3.14 -51.57 18.40
C ASN A 5 -3.85 -51.03 19.64
N PHE A 6 -5.04 -51.56 19.96
CA PHE A 6 -5.81 -51.16 21.14
C PHE A 6 -5.96 -52.33 22.12
N LEU A 7 -5.79 -52.06 23.42
CA LEU A 7 -5.72 -53.08 24.46
C LEU A 7 -6.50 -52.67 25.70
N TYR A 8 -7.26 -53.61 26.29
CA TYR A 8 -7.85 -53.46 27.61
C TYR A 8 -6.88 -53.96 28.70
N ARG A 9 -6.22 -53.04 29.41
CA ARG A 9 -5.21 -53.38 30.45
C ARG A 9 -5.69 -53.20 31.90
N SER A 10 -6.90 -52.67 32.12
CA SER A 10 -7.42 -52.43 33.47
C SER A 10 -7.94 -53.70 34.14
N LYS A 11 -7.91 -53.73 35.48
CA LYS A 11 -8.62 -54.74 36.28
C LYS A 11 -10.09 -54.40 36.51
N ARG A 12 -10.48 -53.12 36.35
CA ARG A 12 -11.84 -52.60 36.57
C ARG A 12 -12.84 -53.20 35.55
N PRO A 13 -14.16 -53.20 35.85
CA PRO A 13 -15.18 -53.65 34.90
C PRO A 13 -15.30 -52.72 33.69
N GLN A 14 -15.09 -51.41 33.87
CA GLN A 14 -15.05 -50.39 32.82
C GLN A 14 -13.76 -49.57 32.94
N ALA A 15 -13.11 -49.30 31.80
CA ALA A 15 -11.89 -48.52 31.75
C ALA A 15 -11.58 -48.02 30.32
N PRO A 16 -10.74 -46.98 30.18
CA PRO A 16 -10.24 -46.57 28.89
C PRO A 16 -9.34 -47.64 28.25
N LEU A 17 -9.44 -47.75 26.92
CA LEU A 17 -8.51 -48.55 26.12
C LEU A 17 -7.11 -47.93 26.13
N ASN A 18 -6.09 -48.79 26.01
CA ASN A 18 -4.71 -48.35 25.84
C ASN A 18 -4.35 -48.50 24.37
N ILE A 19 -3.82 -47.42 23.79
CA ILE A 19 -3.24 -47.44 22.45
C ILE A 19 -1.78 -47.91 22.55
N ARG A 20 -1.35 -48.71 21.58
CA ARG A 20 0.02 -49.20 21.42
C ARG A 20 0.49 -48.89 20.01
N LEU A 21 1.49 -48.04 19.87
CA LEU A 21 2.15 -47.73 18.61
C LEU A 21 3.40 -48.60 18.49
N LEU A 22 3.52 -49.31 17.37
CA LEU A 22 4.70 -50.11 17.00
C LEU A 22 5.32 -49.50 15.75
N PHE A 23 6.63 -49.29 15.76
CA PHE A 23 7.38 -48.82 14.60
C PHE A 23 8.82 -49.31 14.71
N ARG A 24 9.52 -49.34 13.57
CA ARG A 24 10.92 -49.77 13.49
C ARG A 24 11.76 -48.59 13.05
N VAL A 25 12.88 -48.37 13.74
CA VAL A 25 13.94 -47.44 13.33
C VAL A 25 15.18 -48.27 13.14
N ASP A 26 15.76 -48.23 11.94
CA ASP A 26 16.84 -49.12 11.51
C ASP A 26 16.52 -50.61 11.74
N LYS A 27 17.08 -51.22 12.79
CA LYS A 27 16.89 -52.63 13.17
C LYS A 27 16.18 -52.82 14.51
N ASP A 28 15.84 -51.73 15.21
CA ASP A 28 15.23 -51.79 16.53
C ASP A 28 13.71 -51.59 16.46
N ASP A 29 12.99 -52.46 17.16
CA ASP A 29 11.54 -52.40 17.29
C ASP A 29 11.13 -51.58 18.51
N TYR A 30 10.42 -50.49 18.26
CA TYR A 30 9.93 -49.58 19.28
C TYR A 30 8.45 -49.84 19.55
N VAL A 31 8.10 -49.88 20.84
CA VAL A 31 6.74 -50.16 21.27
C VAL A 31 6.32 -49.21 22.38
N ILE A 32 5.41 -48.29 22.04
CA ILE A 32 5.02 -47.19 22.91
C ILE A 32 3.54 -47.28 23.25
N GLY A 33 3.20 -47.10 24.52
CA GLY A 33 1.83 -47.19 25.01
C GLY A 33 1.32 -45.90 25.64
N SER A 34 0.06 -45.55 25.36
CA SER A 34 -0.67 -44.45 26.00
C SER A 34 -2.12 -44.84 26.31
N LYS A 35 -2.82 -44.03 27.11
CA LYS A 35 -4.24 -44.24 27.46
C LYS A 35 -5.12 -43.35 26.60
N THR A 36 -6.17 -43.91 26.01
CA THR A 36 -7.21 -43.13 25.32
C THR A 36 -8.27 -42.63 26.33
N LYS A 37 -9.26 -41.86 25.88
CA LYS A 37 -10.47 -41.54 26.66
C LYS A 37 -11.66 -42.43 26.28
N LEU A 38 -11.49 -43.38 25.37
CA LEU A 38 -12.52 -44.32 24.93
C LEU A 38 -12.72 -45.42 25.98
N ILE A 39 -13.77 -45.29 26.79
CA ILE A 39 -14.12 -46.24 27.86
C ILE A 39 -14.99 -47.35 27.28
N VAL A 40 -14.62 -48.60 27.58
CA VAL A 40 -15.40 -49.79 27.23
C VAL A 40 -15.52 -50.73 28.44
N GLU A 41 -16.44 -51.68 28.35
CA GLU A 41 -16.53 -52.78 29.30
C GLU A 41 -15.50 -53.88 29.00
N LYS A 42 -14.93 -54.45 30.06
CA LYS A 42 -13.95 -55.54 29.98
C LYS A 42 -14.54 -56.78 29.30
N THR A 43 -15.78 -57.13 29.65
CA THR A 43 -16.52 -58.27 29.09
C THR A 43 -16.81 -58.05 27.61
N TYR A 44 -17.28 -56.86 27.23
CA TYR A 44 -17.49 -56.47 25.85
C TYR A 44 -16.20 -56.58 25.03
N TRP A 45 -15.12 -55.93 25.45
CA TRP A 45 -13.86 -55.93 24.70
C TRP A 45 -13.28 -57.34 24.51
N LYS A 46 -13.28 -58.16 25.57
CA LYS A 46 -12.68 -59.49 25.53
C LYS A 46 -13.52 -60.56 24.83
N LYS A 47 -14.85 -60.49 24.96
CA LYS A 47 -15.74 -61.59 24.53
C LYS A 47 -16.65 -61.24 23.37
N LYS A 48 -16.83 -59.96 23.05
CA LYS A 48 -17.85 -59.52 22.07
C LYS A 48 -17.29 -58.67 20.94
N HIS A 49 -16.35 -57.75 21.21
CA HIS A 49 -15.90 -56.75 20.25
C HIS A 49 -15.37 -57.34 18.92
N SER A 50 -14.58 -58.42 18.97
CA SER A 50 -14.01 -59.07 17.78
C SER A 50 -14.81 -60.28 17.27
N THR A 51 -16.02 -60.52 17.78
CA THR A 51 -16.84 -61.68 17.39
C THR A 51 -17.86 -61.33 16.31
N ASN A 52 -18.24 -62.31 15.48
CA ASN A 52 -19.33 -62.15 14.52
C ASN A 52 -20.69 -62.31 15.22
N SER A 53 -21.14 -61.26 15.92
CA SER A 53 -22.40 -61.26 16.68
C SER A 53 -23.61 -61.01 15.78
N LYS A 54 -24.67 -61.80 15.95
CA LYS A 54 -25.98 -61.55 15.32
C LYS A 54 -26.87 -60.58 16.10
N VAL A 55 -26.49 -60.20 17.32
CA VAL A 55 -27.28 -59.32 18.19
C VAL A 55 -27.11 -57.86 17.76
N PRO A 56 -28.20 -57.14 17.37
CA PRO A 56 -28.11 -55.78 16.82
C PRO A 56 -27.40 -54.78 17.75
N LEU A 57 -27.71 -54.81 19.06
CA LEU A 57 -27.09 -53.91 20.03
C LEU A 57 -25.55 -54.06 20.08
N ILE A 58 -25.06 -55.31 19.99
CA ILE A 58 -23.63 -55.60 20.00
C ILE A 58 -22.98 -55.11 18.69
N ARG A 59 -23.64 -55.33 17.55
CA ARG A 59 -23.15 -54.86 16.24
C ARG A 59 -23.06 -53.33 16.19
N ASN A 60 -24.08 -52.63 16.65
CA ASN A 60 -24.07 -51.17 16.71
C ASN A 60 -22.92 -50.65 17.58
N LYS A 61 -22.69 -51.28 18.75
CA LYS A 61 -21.56 -50.93 19.60
C LYS A 61 -20.20 -51.22 18.95
N GLN A 62 -20.07 -52.34 18.22
CA GLN A 62 -18.86 -52.66 17.45
C GLN A 62 -18.57 -51.60 16.41
N VAL A 63 -19.59 -51.15 15.66
CA VAL A 63 -19.44 -50.09 14.66
C VAL A 63 -19.02 -48.77 15.30
N GLU A 64 -19.67 -48.36 16.39
CA GLU A 64 -19.34 -47.12 17.12
C GLU A 64 -17.88 -47.15 17.61
N VAL A 65 -17.48 -48.23 18.27
CA VAL A 65 -16.12 -48.39 18.80
C VAL A 65 -15.10 -48.43 17.66
N ASN A 66 -15.32 -49.22 16.61
CA ASN A 66 -14.39 -49.31 15.47
C ASN A 66 -14.21 -47.98 14.74
N SER A 67 -15.28 -47.21 14.55
CA SER A 67 -15.22 -45.88 13.95
C SER A 67 -14.30 -44.94 14.76
N GLU A 68 -14.42 -44.97 16.09
CA GLU A 68 -13.58 -44.15 16.97
C GLU A 68 -12.13 -44.64 17.00
N LEU A 69 -11.90 -45.96 17.02
CA LEU A 69 -10.55 -46.55 16.94
C LEU A 69 -9.84 -46.13 15.65
N GLN A 70 -10.54 -46.20 14.52
CA GLN A 70 -10.01 -45.83 13.21
C GLN A 70 -9.66 -44.33 13.14
N ARG A 71 -10.46 -43.45 13.76
CA ARG A 71 -10.16 -42.01 13.84
C ARG A 71 -8.88 -41.74 14.65
N ILE A 72 -8.74 -42.39 15.81
CA ILE A 72 -7.54 -42.27 16.65
C ILE A 72 -6.31 -42.79 15.90
N GLU A 73 -6.43 -43.96 15.26
CA GLU A 73 -5.36 -44.57 14.47
C GLU A 73 -4.90 -43.64 13.34
N ASN A 74 -5.83 -43.15 12.52
CA ASN A 74 -5.52 -42.25 11.42
C ASN A 74 -4.84 -40.96 11.91
N HIS A 75 -5.30 -40.38 13.03
CA HIS A 75 -4.67 -39.19 13.61
C HIS A 75 -3.21 -39.46 13.99
N VAL A 76 -2.93 -40.55 14.70
CA VAL A 76 -1.58 -40.90 15.16
C VAL A 76 -0.67 -41.25 13.99
N LEU A 77 -1.13 -42.05 13.02
CA LEU A 77 -0.33 -42.42 11.85
C LEU A 77 0.00 -41.22 10.96
N ASN A 78 -0.96 -40.29 10.75
CA ASN A 78 -0.73 -39.07 10.00
C ASN A 78 0.25 -38.10 10.71
N ALA A 79 0.22 -38.04 12.04
CA ALA A 79 1.18 -37.27 12.82
C ALA A 79 2.58 -37.90 12.77
N LEU A 80 2.66 -39.23 12.84
CA LEU A 80 3.91 -39.98 12.77
C LEU A 80 4.64 -39.75 11.44
N GLN A 81 3.92 -39.74 10.31
CA GLN A 81 4.50 -39.46 8.98
C GLN A 81 5.20 -38.09 8.88
N LYS A 82 4.83 -37.14 9.75
CA LYS A 82 5.37 -35.77 9.77
C LYS A 82 6.44 -35.56 10.84
N THR A 83 6.73 -36.60 11.62
CA THR A 83 7.63 -36.53 12.78
C THR A 83 8.87 -37.38 12.50
N ASP A 84 10.04 -36.87 12.87
CA ASP A 84 11.26 -37.69 12.89
C ASP A 84 11.09 -38.84 13.91
N LEU A 85 11.30 -40.08 13.47
CA LEU A 85 11.07 -41.26 14.31
C LEU A 85 12.02 -41.31 15.53
N SER A 86 13.17 -40.64 15.49
CA SER A 86 14.13 -40.59 16.59
C SER A 86 13.59 -39.86 17.84
N VAL A 87 12.58 -38.98 17.67
CA VAL A 87 11.98 -38.21 18.79
C VAL A 87 10.65 -38.80 19.28
N VAL A 88 10.20 -39.92 18.70
CA VAL A 88 8.91 -40.54 19.01
C VAL A 88 9.04 -41.34 20.31
N ASP A 89 8.55 -40.76 21.41
CA ASP A 89 8.55 -41.39 22.73
C ASP A 89 7.13 -41.50 23.34
N LYS A 90 7.06 -41.97 24.59
CA LYS A 90 5.79 -42.05 25.32
C LYS A 90 5.15 -40.68 25.53
N LYS A 91 5.93 -39.60 25.68
CA LYS A 91 5.41 -38.25 25.84
C LYS A 91 4.76 -37.78 24.54
N TRP A 92 5.41 -38.00 23.40
CA TRP A 92 4.88 -37.71 22.07
C TRP A 92 3.53 -38.41 21.85
N LEU A 93 3.44 -39.73 22.09
CA LEU A 93 2.18 -40.46 21.89
C LEU A 93 1.09 -39.96 22.85
N THR A 94 1.46 -39.63 24.10
CA THR A 94 0.52 -39.05 25.07
C THR A 94 0.01 -37.68 24.60
N GLN A 95 0.88 -36.85 24.04
CA GLN A 95 0.53 -35.55 23.48
C GLN A 95 -0.40 -35.70 22.28
N GLN A 96 -0.13 -36.60 21.35
CA GLN A 96 -0.99 -36.84 20.18
C GLN A 96 -2.39 -37.32 20.60
N ILE A 97 -2.49 -38.20 21.59
CA ILE A 97 -3.80 -38.58 22.13
C ILE A 97 -4.51 -37.41 22.82
N ASN A 98 -3.77 -36.54 23.51
CA ASN A 98 -4.34 -35.34 24.10
C ASN A 98 -4.83 -34.35 23.03
N GLU A 99 -4.08 -34.16 21.94
CA GLU A 99 -4.45 -33.35 20.78
C GLU A 99 -5.63 -33.96 20.02
N TYR A 100 -5.77 -35.27 19.94
CA TYR A 100 -6.96 -35.89 19.36
C TYR A 100 -8.25 -35.53 20.12
N TYR A 101 -8.24 -35.65 21.45
CA TYR A 101 -9.42 -35.36 22.29
C TYR A 101 -9.61 -33.88 22.60
N ASN A 102 -8.54 -33.11 22.52
CA ASN A 102 -8.52 -31.67 22.72
C ASN A 102 -7.76 -31.07 21.53
N PRO A 103 -8.34 -31.16 20.31
CA PRO A 103 -7.72 -30.58 19.13
C PRO A 103 -7.41 -29.14 19.50
N PRO A 104 -6.19 -28.65 19.20
CA PRO A 104 -5.90 -27.24 19.41
C PRO A 104 -7.01 -26.50 18.67
N LYS A 105 -7.98 -25.94 19.41
CA LYS A 105 -8.95 -24.99 18.87
C LYS A 105 -8.08 -24.06 18.07
N ALA A 106 -8.35 -23.91 16.76
CA ALA A 106 -7.59 -23.00 15.90
C ALA A 106 -7.38 -21.75 16.73
N ARG A 107 -6.16 -21.61 17.29
CA ARG A 107 -5.96 -20.61 18.33
C ARG A 107 -6.28 -19.34 17.57
N ASN A 108 -7.19 -18.53 18.08
CA ASN A 108 -7.07 -17.10 17.89
C ASN A 108 -5.75 -16.73 18.55
N THR A 109 -4.63 -17.11 17.93
CA THR A 109 -3.36 -16.57 18.28
C THR A 109 -3.50 -15.09 17.94
N PRO A 110 -3.07 -14.17 18.83
CA PRO A 110 -3.06 -12.74 18.52
C PRO A 110 -2.45 -12.48 17.14
N ASN A 111 -1.43 -13.27 16.77
CA ASN A 111 -0.74 -13.25 15.48
C ASN A 111 -1.55 -13.71 14.25
N GLY A 112 -2.79 -14.18 14.40
CA GLY A 112 -3.68 -14.53 13.28
C GLY A 112 -4.58 -13.39 12.84
N THR A 113 -4.78 -12.38 13.69
CA THR A 113 -5.70 -11.27 13.43
C THR A 113 -5.10 -10.22 12.49
N VAL A 114 -5.94 -9.59 11.67
CA VAL A 114 -5.46 -8.52 10.77
C VAL A 114 -4.90 -7.34 11.55
N THR A 115 -5.55 -6.96 12.65
CA THR A 115 -5.17 -5.82 13.48
C THR A 115 -3.81 -6.01 14.15
N TYR A 116 -3.48 -7.22 14.60
CA TYR A 116 -2.14 -7.54 15.10
C TYR A 116 -1.06 -7.24 14.05
N TRP A 117 -1.28 -7.65 12.79
CA TRP A 117 -0.30 -7.37 11.74
C TRP A 117 -0.21 -5.88 11.42
N MET A 118 -1.29 -5.11 11.58
CA MET A 118 -1.19 -3.66 11.47
C MET A 118 -0.33 -3.04 12.58
N ASP A 119 -0.44 -3.55 13.82
CA ASP A 119 0.38 -3.10 14.95
C ASP A 119 1.83 -3.52 14.78
N LYS A 120 2.08 -4.77 14.40
CA LYS A 120 3.42 -5.28 14.15
C LYS A 120 4.15 -4.48 13.06
N ILE A 121 3.47 -4.10 11.98
CA ILE A 121 4.05 -3.20 10.96
C ILE A 121 4.47 -1.84 11.55
N VAL A 122 3.72 -1.32 12.52
CA VAL A 122 3.98 -0.03 13.17
C VAL A 122 5.10 -0.15 14.20
N GLU A 123 5.14 -1.23 14.99
CA GLU A 123 6.19 -1.53 15.96
C GLU A 123 7.54 -1.75 15.25
N ASP A 124 7.54 -2.61 14.23
CA ASP A 124 8.72 -2.93 13.43
C ASP A 124 9.06 -1.83 12.42
N ALA A 125 8.33 -0.71 12.42
CA ALA A 125 8.48 0.35 11.42
C ALA A 125 9.93 0.85 11.26
N HIS A 126 10.72 0.82 12.33
CA HIS A 126 12.12 1.24 12.35
C HIS A 126 13.10 0.17 11.84
N LEU A 127 12.67 -1.09 11.69
CA LEU A 127 13.47 -2.22 11.22
C LEU A 127 13.15 -2.62 9.77
N ARG A 128 12.02 -2.15 9.24
CA ARG A 128 11.56 -2.52 7.90
C ARG A 128 12.42 -1.91 6.81
N GLU A 129 12.80 -2.71 5.83
CA GLU A 129 13.35 -2.22 4.58
C GLU A 129 12.34 -1.30 3.87
N ASN A 130 12.84 -0.19 3.35
CA ASN A 130 12.08 0.75 2.58
C ASN A 130 12.43 0.66 1.09
N ALA A 131 11.52 1.14 0.25
CA ALA A 131 11.67 1.11 -1.21
C ALA A 131 12.85 1.96 -1.76
N LYS A 132 13.67 2.57 -0.89
CA LYS A 132 14.88 3.32 -1.28
C LYS A 132 16.17 2.57 -0.91
N GLY A 133 16.07 1.30 -0.51
CA GLY A 133 17.22 0.48 -0.12
C GLY A 133 17.79 0.81 1.25
N GLY A 134 17.01 1.48 2.12
CA GLY A 134 17.40 1.74 3.51
C GLY A 134 16.43 1.11 4.50
N ILE A 135 16.72 1.27 5.79
CA ILE A 135 15.89 0.75 6.88
C ILE A 135 15.00 1.86 7.46
N GLY A 136 13.78 1.51 7.85
CA GLY A 136 12.80 2.38 8.48
C GLY A 136 11.75 2.95 7.51
N ILE A 137 10.48 2.96 7.95
CA ILE A 137 9.38 3.67 7.28
C ILE A 137 9.09 5.00 7.99
N GLY A 138 8.86 6.07 7.21
CA GLY A 138 8.68 7.41 7.78
C GLY A 138 7.38 7.58 8.57
N LYS A 139 7.36 8.56 9.50
CA LYS A 139 6.20 8.90 10.37
C LYS A 139 4.86 9.03 9.62
N SER A 140 4.86 9.59 8.42
CA SER A 140 3.63 9.69 7.61
C SER A 140 3.09 8.32 7.18
N ARG A 141 3.96 7.33 6.94
CA ARG A 141 3.56 5.96 6.58
C ARG A 141 3.01 5.22 7.80
N ILE A 142 3.65 5.37 8.96
CA ILE A 142 3.16 4.86 10.25
C ILE A 142 1.73 5.39 10.52
N ASN A 143 1.54 6.71 10.38
CA ASN A 143 0.21 7.32 10.54
C ASN A 143 -0.82 6.77 9.53
N SER A 144 -0.40 6.36 8.33
CA SER A 144 -1.30 5.71 7.36
C SER A 144 -1.80 4.36 7.86
N TYR A 145 -0.92 3.55 8.46
CA TYR A 145 -1.28 2.26 9.03
C TYR A 145 -2.14 2.42 10.29
N ASN A 146 -1.82 3.35 11.19
CA ASN A 146 -2.68 3.68 12.33
C ASN A 146 -4.09 4.11 11.89
N ARG A 147 -4.17 4.91 10.81
CA ARG A 147 -5.48 5.29 10.24
C ARG A 147 -6.19 4.11 9.59
N LEU A 148 -5.46 3.20 8.95
CA LEU A 148 -6.04 1.96 8.40
C LEU A 148 -6.61 1.11 9.53
N LYS A 149 -5.86 0.88 10.61
CA LYS A 149 -6.31 0.13 11.79
C LYS A 149 -7.61 0.70 12.36
N LYS A 150 -7.66 2.02 12.59
CA LYS A 150 -8.89 2.67 13.08
C LYS A 150 -10.09 2.45 12.15
N LEU A 151 -9.88 2.52 10.83
CA LEU A 151 -10.95 2.27 9.85
C LEU A 151 -11.35 0.80 9.79
N PHE A 152 -10.40 -0.11 9.92
CA PHE A 152 -10.64 -1.54 9.87
C PHE A 152 -11.38 -2.03 11.13
N LEU A 153 -11.00 -1.53 12.30
CA LEU A 153 -11.72 -1.76 13.56
C LEU A 153 -13.18 -1.31 13.47
N GLU A 154 -13.42 -0.13 12.88
CA GLU A 154 -14.78 0.36 12.66
C GLU A 154 -15.56 -0.48 11.63
N PHE A 155 -14.88 -1.05 10.63
CA PHE A 155 -15.49 -1.93 9.64
C PHE A 155 -15.84 -3.30 10.21
N GLN A 156 -14.98 -3.89 11.05
CA GLN A 156 -15.22 -5.21 11.63
C GLN A 156 -16.28 -5.20 12.75
N GLY A 157 -16.44 -4.07 13.45
CA GLY A 157 -17.34 -3.98 14.60
C GLY A 157 -16.91 -4.95 15.69
N ASP A 158 -17.86 -5.77 16.18
CA ASP A 158 -17.60 -6.80 17.19
C ASP A 158 -16.95 -8.07 16.62
N ASN A 159 -16.86 -8.18 15.29
CA ASN A 159 -16.18 -9.30 14.65
C ASN A 159 -14.66 -9.16 14.79
N THR A 160 -13.96 -10.29 14.88
CA THR A 160 -12.50 -10.34 14.81
C THR A 160 -12.08 -11.16 13.59
N PHE A 161 -11.67 -10.47 12.53
CA PHE A 161 -11.24 -11.14 11.31
C PHE A 161 -9.80 -11.65 11.43
N GLN A 162 -9.61 -12.92 11.06
CA GLN A 162 -8.29 -13.50 10.85
C GLN A 162 -7.78 -13.11 9.46
N VAL A 163 -6.46 -13.14 9.25
CA VAL A 163 -5.88 -12.84 7.93
C VAL A 163 -6.37 -13.81 6.85
N LYS A 164 -6.58 -15.10 7.21
CA LYS A 164 -7.15 -16.11 6.31
C LYS A 164 -8.56 -15.78 5.82
N ASP A 165 -9.33 -14.98 6.58
CA ASP A 165 -10.71 -14.62 6.25
C ASP A 165 -10.78 -13.44 5.28
N ILE A 166 -9.64 -12.78 5.00
CA ILE A 166 -9.57 -11.62 4.10
C ILE A 166 -9.41 -12.11 2.65
N ASP A 167 -10.48 -12.72 2.14
CA ASP A 167 -10.64 -13.12 0.73
C ASP A 167 -11.08 -11.94 -0.17
N LYS A 168 -11.26 -12.22 -1.46
CA LYS A 168 -11.71 -11.21 -2.43
C LYS A 168 -13.04 -10.56 -2.04
N LEU A 169 -13.99 -11.31 -1.49
CA LEU A 169 -15.30 -10.78 -1.07
C LEU A 169 -15.15 -9.82 0.11
N LYS A 170 -14.24 -10.10 1.06
CA LYS A 170 -14.00 -9.20 2.21
C LYS A 170 -13.30 -7.92 1.77
N PHE A 171 -12.36 -8.01 0.84
CA PHE A 171 -11.76 -6.81 0.22
C PHE A 171 -12.80 -5.95 -0.50
N GLU A 172 -13.70 -6.56 -1.28
CA GLU A 172 -14.78 -5.84 -1.96
C GLU A 172 -15.76 -5.22 -0.97
N SER A 173 -16.09 -5.92 0.11
CA SER A 173 -16.97 -5.42 1.17
C SER A 173 -16.35 -4.21 1.88
N PHE A 174 -15.06 -4.27 2.23
CA PHE A 174 -14.33 -3.14 2.81
C PHE A 174 -14.28 -1.94 1.86
N LYS A 175 -14.03 -2.18 0.56
CA LYS A 175 -14.03 -1.15 -0.48
C LYS A 175 -15.41 -0.47 -0.60
N LYS A 176 -16.49 -1.26 -0.69
CA LYS A 176 -17.88 -0.76 -0.76
C LYS A 176 -18.24 0.05 0.49
N TRP A 177 -17.84 -0.40 1.67
CA TRP A 177 -18.05 0.34 2.92
C TRP A 177 -17.32 1.69 2.92
N LEU A 178 -16.07 1.75 2.45
CA LEU A 178 -15.31 2.99 2.36
C LEU A 178 -15.91 3.99 1.34
N LEU A 179 -16.44 3.50 0.22
CA LEU A 179 -17.05 4.34 -0.82
C LEU A 179 -18.46 4.78 -0.45
N GLY A 180 -19.34 3.85 -0.08
CA GLY A 180 -20.75 4.12 0.21
C GLY A 180 -20.94 4.72 1.60
N LYS A 181 -20.62 3.96 2.65
CA LYS A 181 -20.90 4.37 4.04
C LYS A 181 -19.97 5.50 4.51
N LYS A 182 -18.70 5.48 4.11
CA LYS A 182 -17.74 6.52 4.50
C LYS A 182 -17.56 7.65 3.50
N THR A 183 -18.12 7.54 2.29
CA THR A 183 -18.06 8.59 1.26
C THR A 183 -16.63 9.10 0.99
N TYR A 184 -15.63 8.22 1.08
CA TYR A 184 -14.25 8.57 0.79
C TYR A 184 -14.00 8.64 -0.72
N SER A 185 -13.02 9.46 -1.13
CA SER A 185 -12.62 9.52 -2.54
C SER A 185 -12.03 8.19 -3.03
N PRO A 186 -12.25 7.81 -4.29
CA PRO A 186 -11.71 6.58 -4.86
C PRO A 186 -10.20 6.43 -4.63
N THR A 187 -9.41 7.48 -4.88
CA THR A 187 -7.96 7.48 -4.65
C THR A 187 -7.59 7.10 -3.22
N TYR A 188 -8.30 7.62 -2.21
CA TYR A 188 -8.06 7.29 -0.82
C TYR A 188 -8.47 5.84 -0.50
N VAL A 189 -9.63 5.39 -1.01
CA VAL A 189 -10.12 4.02 -0.82
C VAL A 189 -9.14 2.99 -1.37
N TYR A 190 -8.74 3.14 -2.64
CA TYR A 190 -7.81 2.21 -3.27
C TYR A 190 -6.45 2.19 -2.57
N LYS A 191 -6.01 3.33 -2.01
CA LYS A 191 -4.82 3.36 -1.17
C LYS A 191 -4.98 2.55 0.11
N LYS A 192 -6.14 2.60 0.78
CA LYS A 192 -6.43 1.80 1.97
C LYS A 192 -6.58 0.31 1.68
N VAL A 193 -7.20 -0.04 0.55
CA VAL A 193 -7.26 -1.41 0.05
C VAL A 193 -5.86 -1.96 -0.24
N ALA A 194 -4.99 -1.18 -0.87
CA ALA A 194 -3.59 -1.57 -1.11
C ALA A 194 -2.79 -1.72 0.19
N ASP A 195 -3.00 -0.84 1.16
CA ASP A 195 -2.37 -0.94 2.47
C ASP A 195 -2.85 -2.20 3.22
N LEU A 196 -4.14 -2.54 3.16
CA LEU A 196 -4.69 -3.79 3.73
C LEU A 196 -4.09 -5.04 3.06
N LYS A 197 -3.98 -5.05 1.72
CA LYS A 197 -3.30 -6.15 1.00
C LYS A 197 -1.86 -6.31 1.47
N THR A 198 -1.15 -5.21 1.70
CA THR A 198 0.22 -5.24 2.23
C THR A 198 0.28 -5.88 3.62
N VAL A 199 -0.70 -5.61 4.50
CA VAL A 199 -0.80 -6.23 5.83
C VAL A 199 -0.97 -7.75 5.72
N CYS A 200 -1.83 -8.22 4.81
CA CYS A 200 -2.02 -9.66 4.59
C CYS A 200 -0.76 -10.33 4.00
N ILE A 201 -0.04 -9.64 3.09
CA ILE A 201 1.23 -10.14 2.54
C ILE A 201 2.29 -10.27 3.64
N GLU A 202 2.36 -9.30 4.56
CA GLU A 202 3.28 -9.34 5.70
C GLU A 202 3.05 -10.58 6.58
N ALA A 203 1.78 -10.83 6.90
CA ALA A 203 1.38 -11.99 7.68
C ALA A 203 1.81 -13.30 6.99
N ARG A 204 1.59 -13.40 5.67
CA ARG A 204 2.01 -14.55 4.86
C ARG A 204 3.51 -14.77 4.93
N ALA A 205 4.30 -13.69 4.77
CA ALA A 205 5.76 -13.76 4.80
C ALA A 205 6.29 -14.27 6.16
N ASN A 206 5.49 -14.12 7.23
CA ASN A 206 5.78 -14.61 8.57
C ASN A 206 5.06 -15.94 8.89
N GLY A 207 4.66 -16.71 7.87
CA GLY A 207 4.10 -18.06 8.03
C GLY A 207 2.62 -18.12 8.44
N VAL A 208 1.90 -17.00 8.44
CA VAL A 208 0.46 -17.00 8.73
C VAL A 208 -0.33 -17.44 7.51
N LEU A 209 -1.28 -18.35 7.71
CA LEU A 209 -2.20 -18.76 6.66
C LEU A 209 -3.05 -17.56 6.19
N THR A 210 -3.13 -17.39 4.87
CA THR A 210 -3.86 -16.29 4.23
C THR A 210 -4.81 -16.84 3.16
N SER A 211 -5.77 -16.04 2.72
CA SER A 211 -6.62 -16.44 1.59
C SER A 211 -5.77 -16.80 0.36
N PRO A 212 -6.05 -17.93 -0.33
CA PRO A 212 -5.39 -18.28 -1.59
C PRO A 212 -5.51 -17.18 -2.66
N GLU A 213 -6.64 -16.49 -2.66
CA GLU A 213 -6.98 -15.44 -3.64
C GLU A 213 -6.24 -14.12 -3.42
N LEU A 214 -5.45 -13.96 -2.34
CA LEU A 214 -4.82 -12.68 -1.99
C LEU A 214 -4.00 -12.07 -3.15
N ASN A 215 -3.36 -12.93 -3.96
CA ASN A 215 -2.56 -12.47 -5.10
C ASN A 215 -3.43 -11.87 -6.20
N ASP A 216 -4.63 -12.41 -6.42
CA ASP A 216 -5.59 -12.01 -7.46
C ASP A 216 -6.29 -10.68 -7.15
N ILE A 217 -6.15 -10.19 -5.92
CA ILE A 217 -6.75 -8.93 -5.47
C ILE A 217 -6.00 -7.76 -6.12
N LYS A 218 -6.55 -7.25 -7.21
CA LYS A 218 -5.97 -6.13 -7.96
C LYS A 218 -6.11 -4.84 -7.17
N THR A 219 -4.99 -4.18 -6.91
CA THR A 219 -4.93 -2.81 -6.40
C THR A 219 -4.64 -1.88 -7.58
N LYS A 220 -5.45 -0.84 -7.76
CA LYS A 220 -5.28 0.14 -8.84
C LYS A 220 -4.87 1.48 -8.24
N THR A 221 -4.02 2.22 -8.96
CA THR A 221 -3.81 3.64 -8.69
C THR A 221 -4.79 4.41 -9.57
N ILE A 222 -5.64 5.23 -8.96
CA ILE A 222 -6.62 6.06 -9.67
C ILE A 222 -6.09 7.49 -9.75
N SER A 223 -6.27 8.13 -10.90
CA SER A 223 -5.98 9.56 -11.06
C SER A 223 -6.70 10.38 -9.99
N ALA A 224 -5.99 11.34 -9.41
CA ALA A 224 -6.63 12.32 -8.53
C ALA A 224 -7.40 13.39 -9.34
N TYR A 225 -7.15 13.45 -10.65
CA TYR A 225 -7.80 14.32 -11.61
C TYR A 225 -8.92 13.57 -12.34
N ASP A 226 -10.04 14.26 -12.49
CA ASP A 226 -11.19 13.90 -13.31
C ASP A 226 -11.03 14.64 -14.63
N ASP A 227 -11.59 14.12 -15.72
CA ASP A 227 -11.32 14.63 -17.07
C ASP A 227 -11.82 16.07 -17.28
N ASP A 228 -12.77 16.51 -16.46
CA ASP A 228 -13.37 17.85 -16.45
C ASP A 228 -12.85 18.75 -15.29
N MET A 229 -11.75 18.38 -14.62
CA MET A 229 -11.09 19.26 -13.66
C MET A 229 -9.95 20.05 -14.28
N ASP A 230 -9.87 21.34 -13.91
CA ASP A 230 -8.80 22.20 -14.37
C ASP A 230 -7.48 21.89 -13.65
N VAL A 231 -6.37 22.02 -14.37
CA VAL A 231 -5.07 22.19 -13.74
C VAL A 231 -4.89 23.64 -13.34
N ILE A 232 -5.14 23.85 -12.05
CA ILE A 232 -5.11 25.18 -11.45
C ILE A 232 -3.65 25.60 -11.22
N VAL A 233 -3.21 26.58 -12.00
CA VAL A 233 -1.92 27.27 -11.92
C VAL A 233 -2.12 28.79 -11.94
N LEU A 234 -1.08 29.53 -11.58
CA LEU A 234 -1.04 30.99 -11.72
C LEU A 234 -0.33 31.35 -13.02
N THR A 235 -1.02 32.04 -13.92
CA THR A 235 -0.40 32.60 -15.13
C THR A 235 0.50 33.79 -14.76
N ASN A 236 1.34 34.25 -15.70
CA ASN A 236 2.14 35.46 -15.48
C ASN A 236 1.25 36.67 -15.13
N SER A 237 0.07 36.79 -15.78
CA SER A 237 -0.91 37.84 -15.43
C SER A 237 -1.45 37.70 -14.00
N ASP A 238 -1.75 36.47 -13.53
CA ASP A 238 -2.17 36.26 -12.14
C ASP A 238 -1.06 36.67 -11.15
N ILE A 239 0.19 36.33 -11.46
CA ILE A 239 1.37 36.67 -10.65
C ILE A 239 1.56 38.19 -10.59
N ASP A 240 1.47 38.88 -11.72
CA ASP A 240 1.63 40.34 -11.78
C ASP A 240 0.54 41.07 -10.99
N LYS A 241 -0.69 40.56 -11.02
CA LYS A 241 -1.78 41.06 -10.16
C LYS A 241 -1.46 40.88 -8.68
N ILE A 242 -0.92 39.72 -8.29
CA ILE A 242 -0.53 39.42 -6.90
C ILE A 242 0.60 40.35 -6.43
N GLU A 243 1.56 40.64 -7.30
CA GLU A 243 2.69 41.54 -6.99
C GLU A 243 2.21 42.97 -6.75
N LYS A 244 1.36 43.47 -7.65
CA LYS A 244 0.82 44.84 -7.61
C LYS A 244 -0.32 45.04 -6.61
N ALA A 245 -0.82 43.96 -5.99
CA ALA A 245 -1.90 44.04 -5.03
C ALA A 245 -1.55 44.96 -3.86
N HIS A 246 -2.47 45.87 -3.52
CA HIS A 246 -2.33 46.72 -2.36
C HIS A 246 -2.63 45.92 -1.09
N LEU A 247 -1.61 45.68 -0.27
CA LEU A 247 -1.70 44.85 0.94
C LEU A 247 -1.37 45.69 2.17
N ILE A 248 -2.32 45.79 3.10
CA ILE A 248 -2.17 46.58 4.33
C ILE A 248 -1.55 45.75 5.46
N LYS A 249 -1.86 44.46 5.53
CA LYS A 249 -1.42 43.58 6.64
C LYS A 249 -0.04 42.98 6.35
N ASP A 250 0.87 43.05 7.33
CA ASP A 250 2.20 42.42 7.23
C ASP A 250 2.14 40.92 6.92
N ALA A 251 1.15 40.22 7.47
CA ALA A 251 0.93 38.80 7.18
C ALA A 251 0.64 38.55 5.69
N HIS A 252 -0.04 39.47 5.02
CA HIS A 252 -0.36 39.39 3.59
C HIS A 252 0.86 39.77 2.74
N ILE A 253 1.60 40.81 3.12
CA ILE A 253 2.86 41.19 2.46
C ILE A 253 3.87 40.04 2.52
N ASN A 254 4.00 39.40 3.70
CA ASN A 254 4.83 38.22 3.89
C ASN A 254 4.35 37.03 3.05
N ALA A 255 3.04 36.81 2.99
CA ALA A 255 2.45 35.75 2.18
C ALA A 255 2.65 35.98 0.68
N ARG A 256 2.58 37.23 0.19
CA ARG A 256 2.92 37.59 -1.20
C ARG A 256 4.35 37.17 -1.52
N LYS A 257 5.34 37.58 -0.70
CA LYS A 257 6.74 37.15 -0.86
C LYS A 257 6.87 35.61 -0.93
N TRP A 258 6.22 34.89 -0.01
CA TRP A 258 6.22 33.41 -0.04
C TRP A 258 5.59 32.81 -1.30
N LEU A 259 4.51 33.40 -1.82
CA LEU A 259 3.82 32.92 -3.01
C LEU A 259 4.68 33.12 -4.27
N ILE A 260 5.32 34.28 -4.41
CA ILE A 260 6.27 34.54 -5.50
C ILE A 260 7.47 33.59 -5.41
N LEU A 261 8.09 33.44 -4.23
CA LEU A 261 9.15 32.44 -4.04
C LEU A 261 8.69 31.03 -4.43
N ALA A 262 7.45 30.65 -4.12
CA ALA A 262 6.92 29.35 -4.51
C ALA A 262 6.83 29.18 -6.03
N CYS A 263 6.35 30.21 -6.75
CA CYS A 263 6.20 30.23 -8.20
C CYS A 263 7.53 30.23 -8.96
N TYR A 264 8.60 30.80 -8.38
CA TYR A 264 9.90 30.94 -9.06
C TYR A 264 10.99 29.99 -8.55
N THR A 265 10.75 29.21 -7.48
CA THR A 265 11.70 28.19 -7.00
C THR A 265 11.19 26.75 -7.18
N GLY A 266 9.90 26.55 -7.45
CA GLY A 266 9.31 25.23 -7.66
C GLY A 266 9.31 24.31 -6.42
N GLN A 267 9.52 24.86 -5.22
CA GLN A 267 9.70 24.06 -4.01
C GLN A 267 8.39 23.57 -3.39
N ARG A 268 8.45 22.40 -2.74
CA ARG A 268 7.31 21.82 -2.00
C ARG A 268 7.04 22.63 -0.74
N GLY A 269 5.79 22.73 -0.29
CA GLY A 269 5.41 23.65 0.80
C GLY A 269 6.29 23.64 2.06
N GLN A 270 6.68 22.48 2.59
CA GLN A 270 7.61 22.45 3.74
C GLN A 270 9.07 22.79 3.37
N ALA A 271 9.51 22.44 2.16
CA ALA A 271 10.85 22.80 1.71
C ALA A 271 10.93 24.30 1.42
N LEU A 272 9.88 24.88 0.86
CA LEU A 272 9.73 26.33 0.63
C LEU A 272 10.01 27.09 1.93
N THR A 273 9.27 26.81 3.01
CA THR A 273 9.40 27.59 4.25
C THR A 273 10.57 27.23 5.14
N LYS A 274 11.22 26.08 4.93
CA LYS A 274 12.34 25.61 5.79
C LYS A 274 13.70 25.62 5.11
N ARG A 275 13.75 25.76 3.77
CA ARG A 275 14.99 25.65 2.99
C ARG A 275 15.26 26.88 2.14
N ILE A 276 14.27 27.72 1.86
CA ILE A 276 14.53 29.04 1.27
C ILE A 276 14.86 30.01 2.41
N ILE A 277 16.10 29.91 2.88
CA ILE A 277 16.70 30.68 3.97
C ILE A 277 18.04 31.21 3.49
N ALA A 278 18.51 32.34 4.05
CA ALA A 278 19.66 33.08 3.54
C ALA A 278 20.93 32.21 3.42
N GLU A 279 21.12 31.26 4.34
CA GLU A 279 22.26 30.36 4.42
C GLU A 279 22.38 29.40 3.23
N ASN A 280 21.28 29.14 2.52
CA ASN A 280 21.29 28.28 1.34
C ASN A 280 21.49 29.07 0.04
N PHE A 281 21.56 30.40 0.09
CA PHE A 281 21.88 31.24 -1.07
C PHE A 281 23.39 31.37 -1.21
N HIS A 282 23.89 31.13 -2.42
CA HIS A 282 25.31 31.20 -2.74
C HIS A 282 25.52 31.96 -4.04
N ARG A 283 26.62 32.71 -4.12
CA ARG A 283 27.05 33.36 -5.35
C ARG A 283 27.44 32.31 -6.40
N TYR A 284 27.10 32.58 -7.65
CA TYR A 284 27.42 31.76 -8.81
C TYR A 284 27.71 32.71 -9.98
N GLY A 285 28.98 33.12 -10.10
CA GLY A 285 29.37 34.27 -10.93
C GLY A 285 28.63 35.53 -10.48
N GLU A 286 28.07 36.26 -11.44
CA GLU A 286 27.22 37.45 -11.23
C GLU A 286 25.79 37.12 -10.76
N ASN A 287 25.47 35.82 -10.59
CA ASN A 287 24.15 35.35 -10.21
C ASN A 287 24.16 34.70 -8.83
N TYR A 288 22.98 34.29 -8.36
CA TYR A 288 22.83 33.48 -7.16
C TYR A 288 22.21 32.12 -7.49
N ILE A 289 22.52 31.14 -6.67
CA ILE A 289 21.88 29.83 -6.65
C ILE A 289 21.40 29.51 -5.24
N ILE A 290 20.36 28.68 -5.13
CA ILE A 290 19.91 28.10 -3.87
C ILE A 290 20.28 26.62 -3.87
N GLN A 291 21.14 26.20 -2.96
CA GLN A 291 21.50 24.80 -2.80
C GLN A 291 20.72 24.19 -1.64
N ILE A 292 19.84 23.25 -1.94
CA ILE A 292 19.02 22.59 -0.92
C ILE A 292 19.19 21.08 -0.94
N LYS A 293 19.17 20.47 0.25
CA LYS A 293 19.06 19.02 0.40
C LYS A 293 17.59 18.65 0.58
N GLN A 294 16.97 18.02 -0.42
CA GLN A 294 15.57 17.63 -0.34
C GLN A 294 15.36 16.55 0.72
N ILE A 295 14.39 16.77 1.63
CA ILE A 295 14.03 15.84 2.70
C ILE A 295 13.58 14.48 2.13
N LYS A 296 12.80 14.48 1.05
CA LYS A 296 12.33 13.26 0.40
C LYS A 296 13.35 12.82 -0.65
N GLY A 297 14.18 11.83 -0.31
CA GLY A 297 15.10 11.20 -1.26
C GLY A 297 16.54 11.67 -1.17
N ASN A 298 16.87 12.56 -0.23
CA ASN A 298 18.24 12.96 0.10
C ASN A 298 19.03 13.58 -1.07
N LYS A 299 18.33 14.01 -2.13
CA LYS A 299 18.96 14.60 -3.32
C LYS A 299 19.32 16.05 -3.06
N LYS A 300 20.55 16.43 -3.36
CA LYS A 300 20.94 17.84 -3.50
C LYS A 300 20.28 18.39 -4.76
N VAL A 301 19.61 19.53 -4.63
CA VAL A 301 18.98 20.24 -5.73
C VAL A 301 19.53 21.66 -5.72
N THR A 302 20.07 22.07 -6.86
CA THR A 302 20.52 23.43 -7.09
C THR A 302 19.45 24.16 -7.89
N ILE A 303 19.01 25.30 -7.39
CA ILE A 303 17.92 26.10 -7.96
C ILE A 303 18.53 27.43 -8.42
N PRO A 304 18.37 27.83 -9.68
CA PRO A 304 18.80 29.15 -10.11
C PRO A 304 17.94 30.23 -9.43
N VAL A 305 18.57 31.31 -8.94
CA VAL A 305 17.86 32.47 -8.41
C VAL A 305 17.43 33.37 -9.57
N LEU A 306 16.16 33.24 -9.95
CA LEU A 306 15.53 34.07 -10.98
C LEU A 306 15.34 35.52 -10.50
N PRO A 307 15.15 36.51 -11.40
CA PRO A 307 15.09 37.94 -11.04
C PRO A 307 14.12 38.25 -9.89
N LYS A 308 12.88 37.73 -9.93
CA LYS A 308 11.89 37.95 -8.86
C LYS A 308 12.30 37.34 -7.50
N VAL A 309 13.08 36.25 -7.52
CA VAL A 309 13.63 35.64 -6.30
C VAL A 309 14.78 36.50 -5.77
N ARG A 310 15.61 37.05 -6.65
CA ARG A 310 16.71 37.97 -6.29
C ARG A 310 16.18 39.22 -5.61
N GLU A 311 15.16 39.85 -6.18
CA GLU A 311 14.53 41.04 -5.61
C GLU A 311 14.02 40.79 -4.17
N ILE A 312 13.38 39.64 -3.93
CA ILE A 312 12.91 39.27 -2.58
C ILE A 312 14.08 38.96 -1.65
N TYR A 313 15.16 38.35 -2.16
CA TYR A 313 16.35 38.07 -1.37
C TYR A 313 17.05 39.36 -0.93
N GLU A 314 17.22 40.32 -1.84
CA GLU A 314 17.87 41.62 -1.60
C GLU A 314 17.01 42.55 -0.74
N SER A 315 15.69 42.56 -0.92
CA SER A 315 14.74 43.34 -0.10
C SER A 315 14.32 42.65 1.22
N GLY A 316 14.95 41.53 1.55
CA GLY A 316 14.70 40.75 2.76
C GLY A 316 13.71 39.60 2.58
N LEU A 317 14.18 38.39 2.91
CA LEU A 317 13.38 37.16 2.88
C LEU A 317 12.17 37.22 3.84
N PRO A 318 11.06 36.56 3.48
CA PRO A 318 9.88 36.51 4.34
C PRO A 318 10.12 35.70 5.62
N TYR A 319 9.48 36.10 6.73
CA TYR A 319 9.53 35.34 7.97
C TYR A 319 8.75 34.03 7.86
N THR A 320 9.21 33.00 8.58
CA THR A 320 8.66 31.65 8.45
C THR A 320 7.28 31.54 9.08
N VAL A 321 6.33 30.95 8.34
CA VAL A 321 4.96 30.70 8.78
C VAL A 321 4.58 29.27 8.47
N SER A 322 3.68 28.67 9.26
CA SER A 322 3.18 27.32 8.98
C SER A 322 2.49 27.28 7.61
N THR A 323 2.64 26.19 6.87
CA THR A 323 2.02 26.04 5.54
C THR A 323 0.50 26.15 5.58
N GLN A 324 -0.13 25.82 6.72
CA GLN A 324 -1.57 25.97 6.92
C GLN A 324 -1.98 27.44 6.98
N LYS A 325 -1.26 28.27 7.74
CA LYS A 325 -1.49 29.72 7.80
C LYS A 325 -1.18 30.37 6.46
N LEU A 326 -0.08 30.00 5.79
CA LEU A 326 0.24 30.48 4.45
C LEU A 326 -0.86 30.14 3.44
N ASN A 327 -1.37 28.91 3.45
CA ASN A 327 -2.49 28.53 2.58
C ASN A 327 -3.75 29.37 2.83
N LYS A 328 -3.96 29.91 4.03
CA LYS A 328 -5.06 30.84 4.30
C LYS A 328 -4.75 32.21 3.69
N HIS A 329 -3.58 32.76 4.01
CA HIS A 329 -3.16 34.08 3.51
C HIS A 329 -3.00 34.14 2.00
N PHE A 330 -2.59 33.04 1.35
CA PHE A 330 -2.51 32.96 -0.10
C PHE A 330 -3.87 33.15 -0.78
N LYS A 331 -4.95 32.69 -0.16
CA LYS A 331 -6.31 32.88 -0.68
C LYS A 331 -6.77 34.32 -0.48
N GLU A 332 -6.53 34.87 0.71
CA GLU A 332 -6.82 36.27 1.03
C GLU A 332 -6.06 37.23 0.10
N VAL A 333 -4.76 36.98 -0.15
CA VAL A 333 -3.95 37.74 -1.11
C VAL A 333 -4.46 37.58 -2.53
N GLY A 334 -4.81 36.37 -2.96
CA GLY A 334 -5.36 36.14 -4.29
C GLY A 334 -6.72 36.82 -4.52
N GLU A 335 -7.56 36.89 -3.48
CA GLU A 335 -8.83 37.61 -3.48
C GLU A 335 -8.61 39.12 -3.61
N ILE A 336 -7.72 39.72 -2.79
CA ILE A 336 -7.35 41.14 -2.87
C ILE A 336 -6.74 41.48 -4.25
N ALA A 337 -5.97 40.56 -4.82
CA ALA A 337 -5.36 40.71 -6.14
C ALA A 337 -6.33 40.48 -7.32
N ASN A 338 -7.62 40.19 -7.06
CA ASN A 338 -8.62 39.91 -8.08
C ASN A 338 -8.26 38.71 -9.00
N VAL A 339 -7.70 37.65 -8.42
CA VAL A 339 -7.43 36.37 -9.10
C VAL A 339 -8.69 35.50 -9.06
N ASN A 340 -9.74 35.98 -9.74
CA ASN A 340 -11.12 35.53 -9.55
C ASN A 340 -11.68 34.64 -10.68
N ASN A 341 -10.89 34.34 -11.71
CA ASN A 341 -11.33 33.47 -12.82
C ASN A 341 -11.89 32.15 -12.27
N LEU A 342 -13.08 31.77 -12.71
CA LEU A 342 -13.73 30.56 -12.26
C LEU A 342 -12.98 29.33 -12.79
N VAL A 343 -12.66 28.40 -11.88
CA VAL A 343 -11.99 27.14 -12.21
C VAL A 343 -12.67 25.97 -11.48
N MET A 344 -12.75 24.83 -12.16
CA MET A 344 -13.29 23.59 -11.63
C MET A 344 -12.20 22.84 -10.87
N GLY A 345 -12.36 22.75 -9.55
CA GLY A 345 -11.37 22.10 -8.70
C GLY A 345 -11.99 21.39 -7.49
N ARG A 346 -11.16 20.61 -6.80
CA ARG A 346 -11.56 19.90 -5.58
C ARG A 346 -10.95 20.56 -4.35
N LYS A 347 -11.80 21.03 -3.45
CA LYS A 347 -11.41 21.61 -2.16
C LYS A 347 -12.11 20.85 -1.04
N GLN A 348 -11.42 20.69 0.09
CA GLN A 348 -12.03 20.07 1.26
C GLN A 348 -13.12 20.97 1.82
N ASP A 349 -14.33 20.44 1.92
CA ASP A 349 -15.47 21.07 2.55
C ASP A 349 -15.31 21.07 4.08
N LYS A 350 -15.69 22.17 4.73
CA LYS A 350 -15.47 22.36 6.18
C LYS A 350 -16.35 21.44 7.03
N ASN A 351 -17.58 21.17 6.57
CA ASN A 351 -18.57 20.43 7.33
C ASN A 351 -18.33 18.92 7.22
N THR A 352 -18.24 18.43 5.97
CA THR A 352 -18.07 17.01 5.67
C THR A 352 -16.63 16.55 5.81
N LYS A 353 -15.65 17.48 5.79
CA LYS A 353 -14.21 17.18 5.69
C LYS A 353 -13.88 16.34 4.45
N ARG A 354 -14.70 16.41 3.39
CA ARG A 354 -14.54 15.69 2.13
C ARG A 354 -14.14 16.63 1.00
N GLY A 355 -13.42 16.12 0.01
CA GLY A 355 -13.08 16.88 -1.19
C GLY A 355 -14.32 17.04 -2.09
N VAL A 356 -14.83 18.27 -2.21
CA VAL A 356 -15.97 18.61 -3.06
C VAL A 356 -15.48 19.33 -4.32
N LYS A 357 -15.83 18.74 -5.46
CA LYS A 357 -15.62 19.32 -6.79
C LYS A 357 -16.67 20.41 -7.02
N LYS A 358 -16.24 21.62 -7.32
CA LYS A 358 -17.14 22.77 -7.55
C LYS A 358 -16.42 23.82 -8.40
N LEU A 359 -17.18 24.58 -9.18
CA LEU A 359 -16.67 25.81 -9.77
C LEU A 359 -16.51 26.87 -8.68
N ARG A 360 -15.31 27.45 -8.55
CA ARG A 360 -15.02 28.54 -7.59
C ARG A 360 -14.01 29.53 -8.20
N PRO A 361 -13.94 30.77 -7.71
CA PRO A 361 -12.86 31.68 -8.05
C PRO A 361 -11.48 31.05 -7.80
N LYS A 362 -10.52 31.27 -8.69
CA LYS A 362 -9.18 30.64 -8.64
C LYS A 362 -8.49 30.83 -7.30
N TYR A 363 -8.62 32.00 -6.65
CA TYR A 363 -8.04 32.26 -5.34
C TYR A 363 -8.42 31.23 -4.27
N GLU A 364 -9.61 30.63 -4.33
CA GLU A 364 -10.09 29.64 -3.36
C GLU A 364 -9.24 28.35 -3.33
N TYR A 365 -8.53 28.08 -4.43
CA TYR A 365 -7.69 26.90 -4.65
C TYR A 365 -6.19 27.16 -4.47
N ILE A 366 -5.78 28.41 -4.25
CA ILE A 366 -4.37 28.75 -4.03
C ILE A 366 -3.90 28.11 -2.72
N SER A 367 -2.75 27.44 -2.81
CA SER A 367 -2.06 26.80 -1.69
C SER A 367 -0.56 26.78 -1.98
N THR A 368 0.26 26.50 -0.98
CA THR A 368 1.72 26.32 -1.14
C THR A 368 2.12 25.36 -2.26
N HIS A 369 1.28 24.39 -2.63
CA HIS A 369 1.58 23.50 -3.75
C HIS A 369 1.40 24.16 -5.12
N ILE A 370 0.59 25.22 -5.23
CA ILE A 370 0.33 25.90 -6.51
C ILE A 370 1.62 26.44 -7.13
N GLY A 371 2.54 26.98 -6.32
CA GLY A 371 3.79 27.56 -6.82
C GLY A 371 4.65 26.54 -7.56
N ARG A 372 4.72 25.30 -7.07
CA ARG A 372 5.42 24.21 -7.78
C ARG A 372 4.75 23.86 -9.10
N ARG A 373 3.41 23.91 -9.18
CA ARG A 373 2.67 23.65 -10.43
C ARG A 373 2.90 24.78 -11.41
N THR A 374 2.71 26.01 -10.96
CA THR A 374 3.00 27.25 -11.70
C THR A 374 4.42 27.25 -12.25
N PHE A 375 5.43 26.93 -11.42
CA PHE A 375 6.82 26.84 -11.87
C PHE A 375 6.96 25.83 -13.02
N ALA A 376 6.44 24.62 -12.86
CA ALA A 376 6.52 23.59 -13.89
C ALA A 376 5.80 24.02 -15.17
N SER A 377 4.56 24.49 -15.07
CA SER A 377 3.73 24.84 -16.23
C SER A 377 4.19 26.09 -16.98
N ASN A 378 4.70 27.11 -16.28
CA ASN A 378 5.15 28.33 -16.93
C ASN A 378 6.48 28.15 -17.68
N HIS A 379 7.32 27.21 -17.23
CA HIS A 379 8.58 26.89 -17.92
C HIS A 379 8.44 25.75 -18.93
N TYR A 380 7.37 24.97 -18.88
CA TYR A 380 7.12 23.88 -19.83
C TYR A 380 6.94 24.43 -21.24
N GLY A 381 7.58 23.79 -22.23
CA GLY A 381 7.67 24.28 -23.61
C GLY A 381 8.67 25.41 -23.83
N GLN A 382 9.15 26.08 -22.77
CA GLN A 382 10.19 27.12 -22.85
C GLN A 382 11.58 26.57 -22.51
N LEU A 383 11.65 25.59 -21.62
CA LEU A 383 12.88 24.93 -21.21
C LEU A 383 12.78 23.42 -21.42
N PRO A 384 13.91 22.72 -21.68
CA PRO A 384 13.93 21.27 -21.75
C PRO A 384 13.35 20.63 -20.48
N THR A 385 12.43 19.67 -20.66
CA THR A 385 11.70 18.99 -19.57
C THR A 385 12.65 18.43 -18.51
N ALA A 386 13.79 17.87 -18.94
CA ALA A 386 14.82 17.34 -18.05
C ALA A 386 15.38 18.40 -17.06
N ILE A 387 15.50 19.66 -17.48
CA ILE A 387 15.99 20.76 -16.63
C ILE A 387 14.92 21.13 -15.59
N ILE A 388 13.66 21.24 -16.02
CA ILE A 388 12.52 21.50 -15.11
C ILE A 388 12.41 20.40 -14.06
N MET A 389 12.60 19.13 -14.46
CA MET A 389 12.61 17.98 -13.54
C MET A 389 13.74 18.05 -12.51
N LYS A 390 14.94 18.52 -12.87
CA LYS A 390 16.07 18.71 -11.94
C LYS A 390 15.74 19.75 -10.87
N VAL A 391 15.20 20.91 -11.25
CA VAL A 391 14.85 22.00 -10.31
C VAL A 391 13.68 21.59 -9.41
N THR A 392 12.64 21.01 -9.99
CA THR A 392 11.48 20.55 -9.22
C THR A 392 11.79 19.29 -8.42
N GLY A 393 12.79 18.49 -8.79
CA GLY A 393 13.09 17.20 -8.16
C GLY A 393 11.99 16.15 -8.41
N HIS A 394 11.52 16.05 -9.66
CA HIS A 394 10.70 14.93 -10.12
C HIS A 394 11.61 13.82 -10.66
N SER A 395 11.38 12.57 -10.25
CA SER A 395 12.15 11.42 -10.75
C SER A 395 11.59 10.82 -12.04
N LYS A 396 10.30 11.06 -12.32
CA LYS A 396 9.60 10.53 -13.50
C LYS A 396 8.91 11.68 -14.22
N GLU A 397 9.06 11.72 -15.53
CA GLU A 397 8.44 12.71 -16.41
C GLU A 397 6.92 12.64 -16.37
N SER A 398 6.35 11.43 -16.38
CA SER A 398 4.90 11.23 -16.22
C SER A 398 4.33 11.90 -14.97
N THR A 399 5.11 12.05 -13.89
CA THR A 399 4.67 12.79 -12.70
C THR A 399 4.70 14.30 -12.92
N LEU A 400 5.68 14.82 -13.68
CA LEU A 400 5.73 16.24 -14.02
C LEU A 400 4.54 16.62 -14.91
N LEU A 401 4.22 15.81 -15.92
CA LEU A 401 3.13 16.07 -16.87
C LEU A 401 1.76 16.19 -16.20
N THR A 402 1.51 15.48 -15.09
CA THR A 402 0.27 15.67 -14.30
C THR A 402 0.09 17.09 -13.74
N TYR A 403 1.14 17.91 -13.72
CA TYR A 403 1.07 19.30 -13.28
C TYR A 403 0.82 20.30 -14.40
N ILE A 404 0.97 19.89 -15.66
CA ILE A 404 1.02 20.78 -16.80
C ILE A 404 -0.32 20.77 -17.54
N ASN A 405 -0.98 19.61 -17.68
CA ASN A 405 -2.29 19.40 -18.33
C ASN A 405 -2.56 20.37 -19.49
N LYS A 406 -1.55 20.52 -20.34
CA LYS A 406 -1.72 20.95 -21.71
C LYS A 406 -1.67 19.67 -22.53
N ALA A 407 -2.52 19.56 -23.55
CA ALA A 407 -2.25 18.63 -24.64
C ALA A 407 -0.82 18.95 -25.12
N ASP A 408 0.04 17.95 -25.14
CA ASP A 408 1.44 18.11 -25.50
C ASP A 408 1.55 18.21 -27.01
N ASP A 409 1.10 19.32 -27.59
CA ASP A 409 1.13 19.54 -29.04
C ASP A 409 2.52 19.95 -29.53
N THR A 410 3.54 19.93 -28.66
CA THR A 410 4.93 20.23 -29.04
C THR A 410 5.47 19.26 -30.08
N HIS A 411 4.90 18.06 -30.16
CA HIS A 411 5.21 17.13 -31.25
C HIS A 411 4.82 17.70 -32.61
N VAL A 412 3.75 18.49 -32.71
CA VAL A 412 3.26 19.04 -33.98
C VAL A 412 4.32 19.93 -34.64
N ASP A 413 4.83 20.92 -33.90
CA ASP A 413 5.86 21.83 -34.41
C ASP A 413 7.17 21.08 -34.71
N VAL A 414 7.58 20.14 -33.85
CA VAL A 414 8.79 19.31 -34.08
C VAL A 414 8.65 18.42 -35.31
N PHE A 415 7.48 17.84 -35.54
CA PHE A 415 7.20 17.06 -36.75
C PHE A 415 7.22 17.96 -37.99
N PHE A 416 6.61 19.14 -37.92
CA PHE A 416 6.66 20.09 -39.04
C PHE A 416 8.09 20.56 -39.32
N ASP A 417 8.86 20.93 -38.31
CA ASP A 417 10.26 21.33 -38.47
C ASP A 417 11.10 20.19 -39.06
N TYR A 418 10.93 18.96 -38.57
CA TYR A 418 11.61 17.78 -39.12
C TYR A 418 11.26 17.55 -40.59
N TYR A 419 9.97 17.52 -40.94
CA TYR A 419 9.54 17.29 -42.33
C TYR A 419 9.85 18.45 -43.27
N ASN A 420 9.93 19.69 -42.77
CA ASN A 420 10.38 20.85 -43.52
C ASN A 420 11.90 20.84 -43.76
N THR A 421 12.67 20.12 -42.94
CA THR A 421 14.12 19.93 -43.14
C THR A 421 14.47 18.75 -44.05
N LEU A 422 13.50 17.90 -44.39
CA LEU A 422 13.70 16.82 -45.36
C LEU A 422 13.74 17.42 -46.79
N PRO A 423 14.76 17.10 -47.61
CA PRO A 423 14.76 17.50 -49.01
C PRO A 423 13.53 16.93 -49.72
N SER A 424 12.89 17.73 -50.57
CA SER A 424 11.65 17.43 -51.30
C SER A 424 11.69 16.18 -52.19
N GLU A 425 12.83 15.47 -52.27
CA GLU A 425 13.09 14.39 -53.21
C GLU A 425 12.95 12.97 -52.65
N GLU A 426 12.69 12.78 -51.35
CA GLU A 426 12.43 11.43 -50.79
C GLU A 426 10.96 10.97 -50.92
N ILE A 427 10.09 11.79 -51.48
CA ILE A 427 8.78 11.35 -52.03
C ILE A 427 8.98 10.92 -53.51
N ARG A 428 10.10 10.27 -53.84
CA ARG A 428 10.30 9.64 -55.15
C ARG A 428 9.76 8.22 -55.09
N GLN A 429 8.55 8.10 -55.63
CA GLN A 429 7.98 6.92 -56.29
C GLN A 429 8.86 5.66 -56.21
N SER A 430 8.42 4.69 -55.42
CA SER A 430 8.79 3.30 -55.56
C SER A 430 8.39 2.79 -56.95
N SER A 431 9.24 3.04 -57.94
CA SER A 431 9.14 2.42 -59.25
C SER A 431 9.61 0.97 -59.13
N LEU A 432 8.68 0.07 -58.81
CA LEU A 432 8.89 -1.36 -58.97
C LEU A 432 9.12 -1.65 -60.45
N LYS A 433 10.37 -1.90 -60.86
CA LYS A 433 10.69 -2.49 -62.16
C LYS A 433 10.26 -3.96 -62.13
N VAL A 434 9.19 -4.28 -62.84
CA VAL A 434 8.83 -5.66 -63.17
C VAL A 434 9.86 -6.19 -64.17
N ILE A 435 10.67 -7.15 -63.75
CA ILE A 435 11.51 -7.94 -64.66
C ILE A 435 10.62 -9.08 -65.18
N LYS A 436 10.23 -9.04 -66.46
CA LYS A 436 9.69 -10.22 -67.13
C LYS A 436 10.86 -11.10 -67.53
N ASN A 437 10.87 -12.33 -67.02
CA ASN A 437 11.74 -13.40 -67.52
C ASN A 437 11.22 -13.83 -68.89
N ASP A 438 12.07 -13.72 -69.90
CA ASP A 438 11.88 -14.43 -71.17
C ASP A 438 12.10 -15.92 -70.94
N THR A 439 11.07 -16.72 -71.21
CA THR A 439 11.24 -18.13 -71.55
C THR A 439 10.73 -18.34 -72.96
N ALA A 440 11.67 -18.68 -73.83
CA ALA A 440 11.49 -19.17 -75.17
C ALA A 440 10.69 -20.48 -75.19
N SER A 441 9.76 -20.60 -76.14
CA SER A 441 9.64 -21.68 -77.15
C SER A 441 8.27 -21.60 -77.81
#